data_AF-A0A7L0EVV1-F1
#
_entry.id   AF-A0A7L0EVV1-F1
#
_cell.length_a   1.000
_cell.length_b   1.000
_cell.length_c   1.000
_cell.angle_alpha   90.00
_cell.angle_beta   90.00
_cell.angle_gamma   90.00
#
_symmetry.space_group_name_H-M   'P 1'
#
loop_
_entity.id
_entity.type
_entity.pdbx_description
1 polymer ?
#
loop_
_entity_poly.entity_id
_entity_poly.type
_entity_poly.pdbx_seq_one_letter_code
_entity_poly.pdbx_strand_id
1 'polypeptide(L)' 'MGQTTVTQQEAKVLVQQREAFQTSCTYQTYSFNGLLWYQLKKGQAPQLISYQAASGSRPSGRFTTFLNT' A
#
# COMPACT_ATOMS: atom_id res chain seq x y z
N MET A 1 -1.72 0.45 25.42
CA MET A 1 -1.52 -0.41 24.24
C MET A 1 -2.61 -0.06 23.23
N GLY A 2 -2.27 0.66 22.16
CA GLY A 2 -3.26 1.14 21.18
C GLY A 2 -3.50 0.13 20.06
N GLN A 3 -4.71 0.09 19.52
CA GLN A 3 -5.05 -0.74 18.36
C GLN A 3 -4.57 -0.06 17.07
N THR A 4 -3.85 -0.79 16.22
CA THR A 4 -3.55 -0.35 14.86
C THR A 4 -4.62 -0.90 13.93
N THR A 5 -5.27 -0.03 13.14
CA THR A 5 -6.20 -0.42 12.09
C THR A 5 -5.67 0.02 10.73
N VAL A 6 -5.94 -0.79 9.71
CA VAL A 6 -5.54 -0.52 8.33
C VAL A 6 -6.71 -0.92 7.43
N THR A 7 -7.20 0.02 6.61
CA THR A 7 -8.34 -0.17 5.73
C THR A 7 -7.92 0.19 4.31
N GLN A 8 -7.93 -0.81 3.43
CA GLN A 8 -7.67 -0.61 2.00
C GLN A 8 -9.01 -0.46 1.25
N GLN A 9 -9.09 0.53 0.37
CA GLN A 9 -10.24 0.68 -0.52
C GLN A 9 -10.16 -0.29 -1.70
N GLU A 10 -11.34 -0.67 -2.19
CA GLU A 10 -11.52 -1.49 -3.40
C GLU A 10 -10.99 -2.92 -3.29
N ALA A 11 -11.76 -3.79 -2.62
CA ALA A 11 -11.41 -5.21 -2.45
C ALA A 11 -11.29 -5.98 -3.77
N LYS A 12 -11.93 -5.52 -4.85
CA LYS A 12 -11.89 -6.15 -6.17
C LYS A 12 -12.02 -5.11 -7.26
N VAL A 13 -11.12 -5.14 -8.22
CA VAL A 13 -11.07 -4.18 -9.34
C VAL A 13 -10.86 -4.93 -10.65
N LEU A 14 -11.50 -4.45 -11.71
CA LEU A 14 -11.28 -4.87 -13.09
C LEU A 14 -10.64 -3.69 -13.82
N VAL A 15 -9.44 -3.88 -14.39
CA VAL A 15 -8.67 -2.82 -15.06
C VAL A 15 -8.23 -3.34 -16.42
N GLN A 16 -8.26 -2.49 -17.45
CA GLN A 16 -7.75 -2.90 -18.76
C GLN A 16 -6.22 -2.97 -18.73
N GLN A 17 -5.66 -3.86 -19.54
CA GLN A 17 -4.22 -3.99 -19.63
C GLN A 17 -3.58 -2.65 -20.05
N ARG A 18 -2.54 -2.22 -19.33
CA ARG A 18 -1.80 -0.93 -19.50
C ARG A 18 -2.46 0.30 -18.88
N GLU A 19 -3.69 0.20 -18.39
CA GLU A 19 -4.25 1.26 -17.57
C GLU A 19 -3.63 1.24 -16.16
N ALA A 20 -3.50 2.42 -15.58
CA ALA A 20 -3.04 2.56 -14.21
C ALA A 20 -4.18 2.26 -13.24
N PHE A 21 -3.85 1.51 -12.19
CA PHE A 21 -4.74 1.27 -11.07
C PHE A 21 -4.26 2.06 -9.86
N GLN A 22 -5.18 2.74 -9.18
CA GLN A 22 -4.90 3.46 -7.94
C GLN A 22 -5.83 2.95 -6.84
N THR A 23 -5.24 2.52 -5.72
CA THR A 23 -5.96 2.16 -4.50
C THR A 23 -5.43 3.01 -3.35
N SER A 24 -6.28 3.28 -2.36
CA SER A 24 -5.92 4.02 -1.16
C SER A 24 -5.97 3.12 0.06
N CYS A 25 -5.18 3.48 1.07
CA CYS A 25 -5.14 2.81 2.35
C CYS A 25 -5.19 3.87 3.45
N THR A 26 -6.17 3.77 4.35
CA THR A 26 -6.21 4.56 5.58
C THR A 26 -5.69 3.71 6.73
N TYR A 27 -4.99 4.34 7.66
CA TYR A 27 -4.48 3.66 8.84
C TYR A 27 -4.72 4.53 10.07
N GLN A 28 -4.91 3.88 11.20
CA GLN A 28 -4.99 4.53 12.50
C GLN A 28 -4.04 3.80 13.43
N THR A 29 -3.01 4.49 13.92
CA THR A 29 -2.01 3.92 14.82
C THR A 29 -1.57 4.97 15.82
N TYR A 30 -1.17 4.55 17.02
CA TYR A 30 -0.67 5.45 18.06
C TYR A 30 0.78 5.89 17.81
N SER A 31 1.59 5.02 17.22
CA SER A 31 2.97 5.29 16.84
C SER A 31 3.19 4.78 15.42
N PHE A 32 3.61 5.68 14.54
CA PHE A 32 3.85 5.38 13.14
C PHE A 32 5.35 5.15 12.90
N ASN A 33 5.73 3.91 12.61
CA ASN A 33 7.12 3.55 12.28
C ASN A 33 7.33 3.36 10.77
N GLY A 34 6.24 3.13 10.03
CA GLY A 34 6.27 2.99 8.59
C GLY A 34 5.07 2.21 8.06
N LEU A 35 4.83 2.35 6.76
CA LEU A 35 3.78 1.67 6.02
C LEU A 35 4.42 0.86 4.89
N LEU A 36 4.04 -0.42 4.81
CA LEU A 36 4.55 -1.37 3.84
C LEU A 36 3.43 -1.79 2.89
N TRP A 37 3.74 -1.81 1.60
CA TRP A 37 2.86 -2.34 0.56
C TRP A 37 3.42 -3.66 0.05
N TYR A 38 2.55 -4.67 -0.04
CA TYR A 38 2.89 -5.99 -0.57
C TYR A 38 2.02 -6.33 -1.78
N GLN A 39 2.62 -6.98 -2.77
CA GLN A 39 1.89 -7.62 -3.85
C GLN A 39 1.75 -9.12 -3.55
N LEU A 40 0.51 -9.61 -3.56
CA LEU A 40 0.21 -11.03 -3.44
C LEU A 40 -0.38 -11.54 -4.76
N LYS A 41 0.32 -12.47 -5.41
CA LYS A 41 -0.19 -13.21 -6.58
C LYS A 41 -0.70 -14.57 -6.14
N LYS A 42 -1.78 -15.07 -6.77
CA LYS A 42 -2.35 -16.37 -6.44
C LYS A 42 -1.27 -17.46 -6.52
N GLY A 43 -1.08 -18.19 -5.41
CA GLY A 43 -0.09 -19.27 -5.32
C GLY A 43 1.36 -18.83 -5.06
N GLN A 44 1.61 -17.54 -4.78
CA GLN A 44 2.94 -17.02 -4.44
C GLN A 44 2.95 -16.44 -3.02
N ALA A 45 4.14 -16.31 -2.44
CA ALA A 45 4.33 -15.56 -1.19
C ALA A 45 4.16 -14.04 -1.43
N PRO A 46 3.74 -13.26 -0.42
CA PRO A 46 3.72 -11.80 -0.51
C PRO A 46 5.10 -11.23 -0.86
N GLN A 47 5.15 -10.34 -1.84
CA GLN A 47 6.37 -9.64 -2.23
C GLN A 47 6.29 -8.17 -1.84
N LEU A 48 7.31 -7.67 -1.15
CA LEU A 48 7.37 -6.26 -0.77
C LEU A 48 7.51 -5.38 -2.02
N ILE A 49 6.60 -4.42 -2.21
CA ILE A 49 6.66 -3.45 -3.31
C ILE A 49 7.05 -2.06 -2.82
N SER A 50 6.73 -1.67 -1.59
CA SER A 50 7.17 -0.39 -1.02
C SER A 50 7.23 -0.41 0.50
N TYR A 51 8.13 0.39 1.07
CA TYR A 51 8.27 0.70 2.48
C TYR A 51 8.51 2.21 2.61
N GLN A 52 7.71 2.89 3.42
CA GLN A 52 7.81 4.33 3.66
C GLN A 52 7.66 4.62 5.14
N ALA A 53 8.63 5.34 5.71
CA ALA A 53 8.61 5.83 7.08
C ALA A 53 8.43 7.36 7.17
N ALA A 54 8.54 8.06 6.05
CA ALA A 54 8.36 9.51 5.95
C ALA A 54 7.35 9.84 4.85
N SER A 55 6.61 10.93 5.04
CA SER A 55 5.64 11.43 4.06
C SER A 55 6.30 11.74 2.72
N GLY A 56 5.55 11.55 1.63
CA GLY A 56 5.99 11.85 0.28
C GLY A 56 5.67 10.76 -0.74
N SER A 57 6.14 10.96 -1.96
CA SER A 57 6.00 10.01 -3.06
C SER A 57 7.25 9.15 -3.18
N ARG A 58 7.07 7.83 -3.28
CA ARG A 58 8.14 6.86 -3.48
C ARG A 58 7.87 6.01 -4.72
N PRO A 59 8.70 6.13 -5.77
CA PRO A 59 8.66 5.22 -6.90
C PRO A 59 9.27 3.86 -6.54
N SER A 60 8.72 2.78 -7.10
CA SER A 60 9.21 1.41 -6.96
C SER A 60 8.86 0.60 -8.21
N GLY A 61 9.78 0.59 -9.19
CA GLY A 61 9.54 -0.03 -10.49
C GLY A 61 8.35 0.61 -11.22
N ARG A 62 7.29 -0.17 -11.47
CA ARG A 62 6.04 0.29 -12.09
C ARG A 62 5.01 0.83 -11.10
N PHE A 63 5.32 0.80 -9.80
CA PHE A 63 4.45 1.29 -8.75
C PHE A 63 4.92 2.65 -8.24
N THR A 64 3.96 3.48 -7.86
CA THR A 64 4.22 4.71 -7.11
C THR A 64 3.35 4.70 -5.88
N THR A 65 3.94 4.87 -4.71
CA THR A 65 3.20 4.95 -3.44
C THR A 65 3.37 6.34 -2.87
N PHE A 66 2.26 6.96 -2.44
CA PHE A 66 2.28 8.20 -1.70
C PHE A 66 1.89 7.93 -0.24
N LEU A 67 2.70 8.40 0.70
CA LEU A 67 2.40 8.33 2.12
C LEU A 67 2.08 9.74 2.65
N ASN A 68 0.98 9.83 3.38
CA ASN A 68 0.62 10.98 4.19
C ASN A 68 0.58 10.52 5.66
N THR A 69 1.34 11.17 6.54
CA THR A 69 1.49 10.87 7.98
C THR A 69 0.92 11.98 8.84
#